data_AF-A0A259F0H2-F1
#
_entry.id   AF-A0A259F0H2-F1
#
_cell.length_a   1.000
_cell.length_b   1.000
_cell.length_c   1.000
_cell.angle_alpha   90.00
_cell.angle_beta   90.00
_cell.angle_gamma   90.00
#
_symmetry.space_group_name_H-M   'P 1'
#
loop_
_entity.id
_entity.type
_entity.pdbx_description
1 polymer ?
#
loop_
_entity_poly.entity_id
_entity_poly.type
_entity_poly.pdbx_seq_one_letter_code
_entity_poly.pdbx_strand_id
1 'polypeptide(L)'
;MLVAAALFALMGVLVKHASATFSPAELVFYRSAFGLIAIWGVIALGRRRLLAPLATRHWRAHFWRGLSGFVALVLFFYAIGRLPLATAVTLNYTAPLFLAALSAWWLRERHGRGLVGAVLLGFVGIVLLLRPQVQFHRPLAGDWLWLAGIGVTATLAQLALTRAYHRGRTLMVGSLAYTTVGFSALYGVLLFDERLPLPAWIGMAVVAAAGVWAVRASTPAPPDPL
;
A
#
# COMPACT_ATOMS: atom_id res chain seq x y z
N MET A 1 -14.11 4.62 -5.92
CA MET A 1 -13.01 5.06 -5.05
C MET A 1 -13.38 4.94 -3.57
N LEU A 2 -14.50 5.50 -3.12
CA LEU A 2 -14.96 5.38 -1.71
C LEU A 2 -15.00 3.94 -1.19
N VAL A 3 -15.52 3.00 -1.99
CA VAL A 3 -15.52 1.57 -1.63
C VAL A 3 -14.10 1.02 -1.46
N ALA A 4 -13.16 1.40 -2.33
CA ALA A 4 -11.76 1.00 -2.19
C ALA A 4 -11.14 1.60 -0.93
N ALA A 5 -11.42 2.86 -0.64
CA ALA A 5 -10.96 3.55 0.57
C ALA A 5 -11.46 2.88 1.86
N ALA A 6 -12.75 2.55 1.93
CA ALA A 6 -13.32 1.83 3.07
C ALA A 6 -12.71 0.43 3.22
N LEU A 7 -12.53 -0.32 2.12
CA LEU A 7 -11.92 -1.65 2.16
C LEU A 7 -10.43 -1.61 2.54
N PHE A 8 -9.67 -0.60 2.11
CA PHE A 8 -8.28 -0.41 2.52
C PHE A 8 -8.17 -0.06 4.01
N ALA A 9 -9.06 0.81 4.51
CA ALA A 9 -9.10 1.13 5.92
C ALA A 9 -9.48 -0.11 6.76
N LEU A 10 -10.47 -0.89 6.32
CA LEU A 10 -10.85 -2.16 6.95
C LEU A 10 -9.68 -3.16 6.94
N MET A 11 -8.98 -3.31 5.81
CA MET A 11 -7.77 -4.14 5.74
C MET A 11 -6.73 -3.69 6.77
N GLY A 12 -6.55 -2.37 6.94
CA GLY A 12 -5.65 -1.82 7.95
C GLY A 12 -6.02 -2.21 9.39
N VAL A 13 -7.31 -2.22 9.72
CA VAL A 13 -7.82 -2.73 11.02
C VAL A 13 -7.43 -4.19 11.22
N LEU A 14 -7.68 -5.03 10.22
CA LEU A 14 -7.38 -6.47 10.29
C LEU A 14 -5.88 -6.72 10.44
N VAL A 15 -5.05 -5.97 9.71
CA VAL A 15 -3.58 -6.00 9.81
C VAL A 15 -3.14 -5.57 11.20
N LYS A 16 -3.72 -4.52 11.77
CA LYS A 16 -3.39 -4.05 13.11
C LYS A 16 -3.67 -5.12 14.16
N HIS A 17 -4.84 -5.75 14.09
CA HIS A 17 -5.19 -6.85 14.99
C HIS A 17 -4.24 -8.05 14.82
N ALA A 18 -4.01 -8.48 13.58
CA ALA A 18 -3.15 -9.62 13.28
C ALA A 18 -1.65 -9.36 13.55
N SER A 19 -1.22 -8.09 13.59
CA SER A 19 0.18 -7.73 13.91
C SER A 19 0.58 -8.01 15.36
N ALA A 20 -0.39 -8.26 16.25
CA ALA A 20 -0.12 -8.69 17.62
C ALA A 20 0.46 -10.11 17.69
N THR A 21 0.16 -10.95 16.70
CA THR A 21 0.54 -12.37 16.68
C THR A 21 1.47 -12.73 15.52
N PHE A 22 1.35 -12.03 14.38
CA PHE A 22 2.13 -12.32 13.17
C PHE A 22 3.12 -11.21 12.85
N SER A 23 4.27 -11.60 12.30
CA SER A 23 5.27 -10.65 11.81
C SER A 23 4.74 -9.91 10.55
N PRO A 24 5.23 -8.68 10.27
CA PRO A 24 4.84 -7.94 9.08
C PRO A 24 5.10 -8.73 7.78
N ALA A 25 6.22 -9.47 7.71
CA ALA A 25 6.56 -10.27 6.55
C ALA A 25 5.56 -11.41 6.30
N GLU A 26 5.09 -12.09 7.35
CA GLU A 26 4.05 -13.13 7.24
C GLU A 26 2.72 -12.54 6.77
N LEU A 27 2.30 -11.40 7.33
CA LEU A 27 1.08 -10.73 6.90
C LEU A 27 1.11 -10.33 5.43
N VAL A 28 2.25 -9.83 4.95
CA VAL A 28 2.46 -9.53 3.52
C VAL A 28 2.43 -10.80 2.68
N PHE A 29 3.04 -11.89 3.15
CA PHE A 29 3.03 -13.19 2.47
C PHE A 29 1.60 -13.72 2.31
N TYR A 30 0.83 -13.84 3.40
CA TYR A 30 -0.54 -14.38 3.34
C TYR A 30 -1.44 -13.53 2.44
N ARG A 31 -1.40 -12.20 2.57
CA ARG A 31 -2.13 -11.29 1.68
C ARG A 31 -1.79 -11.54 0.20
N SER A 32 -0.50 -11.67 -0.10
CA SER A 32 -0.02 -11.83 -1.48
C SER A 32 -0.35 -13.20 -2.05
N ALA A 33 -0.35 -14.24 -1.22
CA ALA A 33 -0.78 -15.60 -1.57
C ALA A 33 -2.29 -15.61 -1.92
N PHE A 34 -3.14 -15.02 -1.07
CA PHE A 34 -4.57 -14.90 -1.36
C PHE A 34 -4.83 -14.10 -2.65
N GLY A 35 -4.15 -12.97 -2.82
CA GLY A 35 -4.26 -12.15 -4.03
C GLY A 35 -3.84 -12.93 -5.29
N LEU A 36 -2.75 -13.70 -5.21
CA LEU A 36 -2.29 -14.56 -6.30
C LEU A 36 -3.33 -15.62 -6.65
N ILE A 37 -3.85 -16.35 -5.65
CA ILE A 37 -4.85 -17.41 -5.85
C ILE A 37 -6.13 -16.84 -6.47
N ALA A 38 -6.63 -15.71 -5.96
CA ALA A 38 -7.84 -15.08 -6.47
C ALA A 38 -7.68 -14.60 -7.91
N ILE A 39 -6.58 -13.88 -8.22
CA ILE A 39 -6.31 -13.38 -9.57
C ILE A 39 -6.06 -14.54 -10.54
N TRP A 40 -5.29 -15.55 -10.12
CA TRP A 40 -5.04 -16.74 -10.92
C TRP A 40 -6.33 -17.52 -11.18
N GLY A 41 -7.20 -17.68 -10.19
CA GLY A 41 -8.52 -18.29 -10.35
C GLY A 41 -9.38 -17.58 -11.40
N VAL A 42 -9.46 -16.24 -11.33
CA VAL A 42 -10.21 -15.46 -12.32
C VAL A 42 -9.63 -15.62 -13.74
N ILE A 43 -8.31 -15.63 -13.89
CA ILE A 43 -7.65 -15.82 -15.18
C ILE A 43 -7.87 -17.25 -15.70
N ALA A 44 -7.73 -18.26 -14.84
CA ALA A 44 -7.90 -19.67 -15.18
C ALA A 44 -9.33 -19.98 -15.63
N LEU A 45 -10.33 -19.45 -14.92
CA LEU A 45 -11.74 -19.60 -15.28
C LEU A 45 -12.09 -18.82 -16.57
N GLY A 46 -11.52 -17.62 -16.76
CA GLY A 46 -11.82 -16.76 -17.91
C GLY A 46 -11.14 -17.18 -19.22
N ARG A 47 -9.93 -17.77 -19.17
CA ARG A 47 -9.15 -18.16 -20.37
C ARG A 47 -9.13 -19.66 -20.65
N ARG A 48 -9.73 -20.50 -19.80
CA ARG A 48 -9.66 -21.98 -19.85
C ARG A 48 -8.23 -22.54 -20.03
N ARG A 49 -7.20 -21.78 -19.65
CA ARG A 49 -5.79 -22.20 -19.69
C ARG A 49 -5.13 -21.82 -18.37
N LEU A 50 -4.72 -22.84 -17.61
CA LEU A 50 -4.10 -22.71 -16.28
C LEU A 50 -2.69 -22.08 -16.35
N LEU A 51 -2.02 -22.22 -17.49
CA LEU A 51 -0.64 -21.80 -17.73
C LEU A 51 -0.58 -20.95 -19.01
N ALA A 52 -1.14 -19.74 -18.97
CA ALA A 52 -0.75 -18.74 -19.97
C ALA A 52 0.76 -18.47 -19.82
N PRO A 53 1.53 -18.19 -20.89
CA PRO A 53 2.97 -17.97 -20.77
C PRO A 53 3.23 -16.77 -19.86
N LEU A 54 3.58 -17.02 -18.61
CA LEU A 54 3.95 -16.02 -17.61
C LEU A 54 5.35 -15.43 -17.91
N ALA A 55 6.05 -16.01 -18.88
CA ALA A 55 7.37 -15.59 -19.32
C ALA A 55 7.27 -14.27 -20.11
N THR A 56 7.52 -13.16 -19.41
CA THR A 56 7.66 -11.84 -20.02
C THR A 56 9.14 -11.51 -20.25
N ARG A 57 9.44 -10.89 -21.40
CA ARG A 57 10.81 -10.45 -21.78
C ARG A 57 11.41 -9.43 -20.81
N HIS A 58 10.59 -8.80 -19.97
CA HIS A 58 10.96 -7.76 -19.00
C HIS A 58 11.09 -8.27 -17.56
N TRP A 59 11.50 -9.53 -17.35
CA TRP A 59 11.56 -10.16 -16.01
C TRP A 59 12.31 -9.32 -14.96
N ARG A 60 13.40 -8.63 -15.35
CA ARG A 60 14.16 -7.74 -14.45
C ARG A 60 13.33 -6.57 -13.93
N ALA A 61 12.54 -5.94 -14.79
CA ALA A 61 11.67 -4.84 -14.41
C ALA A 61 10.55 -5.33 -13.47
N HIS A 62 9.98 -6.51 -13.74
CA HIS A 62 8.99 -7.12 -12.85
C HIS A 62 9.59 -7.51 -11.50
N PHE A 63 10.81 -8.03 -11.48
CA PHE A 63 11.53 -8.39 -10.26
C PHE A 63 11.79 -7.14 -9.40
N TRP A 64 12.41 -6.10 -9.96
CA TRP A 64 12.69 -4.86 -9.22
C TRP A 64 11.41 -4.17 -8.73
N ARG A 65 10.35 -4.17 -9.54
CA ARG A 65 9.03 -3.67 -9.13
C ARG A 65 8.42 -4.51 -8.00
N GLY A 66 8.58 -5.83 -8.06
CA GLY A 66 8.11 -6.75 -7.02
C GLY A 66 8.87 -6.56 -5.72
N LEU A 67 10.19 -6.45 -5.79
CA LEU A 67 11.05 -6.26 -4.62
C LEU A 67 10.80 -4.91 -3.94
N SER A 68 10.79 -3.81 -4.69
CA SER A 68 10.52 -2.49 -4.12
C SER A 68 9.12 -2.40 -3.52
N GLY A 69 8.11 -2.97 -4.19
CA GLY A 69 6.76 -3.07 -3.69
C GLY A 69 6.64 -3.91 -2.42
N PHE A 70 7.32 -5.07 -2.38
CA PHE A 70 7.35 -5.93 -1.20
C PHE A 70 7.96 -5.23 0.01
N VAL A 71 9.14 -4.61 -0.17
CA VAL A 71 9.81 -3.85 0.88
C VAL A 71 8.90 -2.72 1.39
N ALA A 72 8.31 -1.93 0.49
CA ALA A 72 7.39 -0.86 0.87
C ALA A 72 6.17 -1.39 1.66
N LEU A 73 5.62 -2.54 1.28
CA LEU A 73 4.46 -3.13 1.96
C LEU A 73 4.81 -3.61 3.37
N VAL A 74 5.97 -4.26 3.54
CA VAL A 74 6.46 -4.72 4.85
C VAL A 74 6.65 -3.53 5.79
N LEU A 75 7.25 -2.45 5.31
CA LEU A 75 7.43 -1.23 6.09
C LEU A 75 6.10 -0.57 6.48
N PHE A 76 5.14 -0.57 5.56
CA PHE A 76 3.83 -0.01 5.83
C PHE A 76 3.04 -0.83 6.86
N PHE A 77 3.07 -2.16 6.77
CA PHE A 77 2.41 -3.03 7.75
C PHE A 77 3.07 -2.96 9.12
N TYR A 78 4.39 -2.82 9.15
CA TYR A 78 5.13 -2.52 10.37
C TYR A 78 4.68 -1.20 11.01
N ALA A 79 4.50 -0.14 10.22
CA ALA A 79 3.99 1.13 10.71
C ALA A 79 2.57 1.01 11.29
N ILE A 80 1.68 0.25 10.66
CA ILE A 80 0.32 -0.02 11.17
C ILE A 80 0.35 -0.74 12.53
N GLY A 81 1.28 -1.68 12.73
CA GLY A 81 1.41 -2.40 13.99
C GLY A 81 1.98 -1.56 15.14
N ARG A 82 2.69 -0.46 14.84
CA ARG A 82 3.37 0.39 15.84
C ARG A 82 2.72 1.75 16.07
N LEU A 83 1.95 2.24 15.11
CA LEU A 83 1.31 3.55 15.15
C LEU A 83 -0.22 3.41 15.21
N PRO A 84 -0.95 4.46 15.63
CA PRO A 84 -2.39 4.55 15.38
C PRO A 84 -2.69 4.38 13.89
N LEU A 85 -3.80 3.69 13.57
CA LEU A 85 -4.11 3.29 12.19
C LEU A 85 -4.19 4.51 11.27
N ALA A 86 -4.85 5.57 11.74
CA ALA A 86 -5.01 6.80 10.98
C ALA A 86 -3.67 7.52 10.74
N THR A 87 -2.77 7.51 11.73
CA THR A 87 -1.44 8.12 11.61
C THR A 87 -0.59 7.40 10.56
N ALA A 88 -0.57 6.06 10.59
CA ALA A 88 0.16 5.26 9.61
C ALA A 88 -0.35 5.51 8.18
N VAL A 89 -1.67 5.52 7.99
CA VAL A 89 -2.29 5.78 6.68
C VAL A 89 -2.00 7.20 6.20
N THR A 90 -2.11 8.20 7.08
CA THR A 90 -1.81 9.61 6.75
C THR A 90 -0.37 9.81 6.32
N LEU A 91 0.58 9.19 7.02
CA LEU A 91 1.99 9.22 6.62
C LEU A 91 2.17 8.59 5.24
N ASN A 92 1.48 7.49 4.93
CA ASN A 92 1.53 6.89 3.59
C ASN A 92 0.99 7.82 2.50
N TYR A 93 -0.03 8.64 2.79
CA TYR A 93 -0.54 9.66 1.87
C TYR A 93 0.41 10.82 1.59
N THR A 94 1.51 10.94 2.34
CA THR A 94 2.60 11.87 2.01
C THR A 94 3.55 11.31 0.95
N ALA A 95 3.44 10.03 0.57
CA ALA A 95 4.28 9.40 -0.46
C ALA A 95 4.31 10.17 -1.80
N PRO A 96 3.23 10.80 -2.30
CA PRO A 96 3.29 11.64 -3.50
C PRO A 96 4.17 12.88 -3.34
N LEU A 97 4.27 13.47 -2.14
CA LEU A 97 5.18 14.59 -1.86
C LEU A 97 6.63 14.13 -1.93
N PHE A 98 6.95 12.99 -1.31
CA PHE A 98 8.26 12.36 -1.42
C PHE A 98 8.57 11.97 -2.85
N LEU A 99 7.60 11.42 -3.58
CA LEU A 99 7.75 11.08 -4.98
C LEU A 99 7.97 12.32 -5.85
N ALA A 100 7.26 13.42 -5.61
CA ALA A 100 7.46 14.68 -6.34
C ALA A 100 8.84 15.27 -6.05
N ALA A 101 9.28 15.27 -4.78
CA ALA A 101 10.61 15.71 -4.38
C ALA A 101 11.71 14.82 -4.99
N LEU A 102 11.58 13.50 -4.89
CA LEU A 102 12.48 12.54 -5.50
C LEU A 102 12.46 12.64 -7.02
N SER A 103 11.30 12.83 -7.65
CA SER A 103 11.14 12.97 -9.10
C SER A 103 11.79 14.26 -9.61
N ALA A 104 11.63 15.38 -8.90
CA ALA A 104 12.30 16.63 -9.22
C ALA A 104 13.83 16.49 -9.12
N TRP A 105 14.32 15.70 -8.15
CA TRP A 105 15.73 15.35 -8.03
C TRP A 105 16.20 14.34 -9.10
N TRP A 106 15.34 13.40 -9.51
CA TRP A 106 15.64 12.27 -10.40
C TRP A 106 15.57 12.64 -11.89
N LEU A 107 14.69 13.56 -12.29
CA LEU A 107 14.54 13.99 -13.69
C LEU A 107 15.53 15.07 -14.12
N ARG A 108 16.30 15.68 -13.20
CA ARG A 108 17.22 16.77 -13.53
C ARG A 108 18.66 16.37 -13.89
N GLU A 109 19.05 15.10 -13.80
CA GLU A 109 20.20 14.49 -14.51
C GLU A 109 20.37 13.01 -14.13
N ARG A 110 21.06 12.20 -14.98
CA ARG A 110 21.20 10.74 -14.85
C ARG A 110 21.62 10.27 -13.44
N HIS A 111 20.65 9.83 -12.65
CA HIS A 111 20.72 8.83 -11.56
C HIS A 111 22.13 8.56 -11.02
N GLY A 112 22.59 9.40 -10.10
CA GLY A 112 23.79 9.13 -9.34
C GLY A 112 23.64 7.84 -8.53
N ARG A 113 24.61 6.93 -8.66
CA ARG A 113 24.74 5.68 -7.87
C ARG A 113 24.56 5.88 -6.35
N GLY A 114 24.71 7.11 -5.84
CA GLY A 114 24.48 7.50 -4.45
C GLY A 114 23.04 7.36 -3.95
N LEU A 115 22.01 7.57 -4.77
CA LEU A 115 20.62 7.41 -4.31
C LEU A 115 20.24 5.93 -4.14
N VAL A 116 20.76 5.06 -5.01
CA VAL A 116 20.68 3.61 -4.82
C VAL A 116 21.40 3.21 -3.54
N GLY A 117 22.57 3.81 -3.27
CA GLY A 117 23.29 3.66 -2.00
C GLY A 117 22.46 4.09 -0.79
N ALA A 118 21.82 5.27 -0.81
CA ALA A 118 21.00 5.77 0.28
C ALA A 118 19.75 4.89 0.54
N VAL A 119 19.10 4.39 -0.52
CA VAL A 119 17.97 3.46 -0.40
C VAL A 119 18.42 2.11 0.17
N LEU A 120 19.54 1.56 -0.30
CA LEU A 120 20.09 0.31 0.23
C LEU A 120 20.56 0.47 1.67
N LEU A 121 21.16 1.60 2.03
CA LEU A 121 21.62 1.89 3.38
C LEU A 121 20.45 2.12 4.33
N GLY A 122 19.39 2.80 3.88
CA GLY A 122 18.13 2.91 4.62
C GLY A 122 17.45 1.55 4.81
N PHE A 123 17.47 0.70 3.79
CA PHE A 123 16.97 -0.69 3.87
C PHE A 123 17.78 -1.52 4.87
N VAL A 124 19.11 -1.47 4.81
CA VAL A 124 20.00 -2.15 5.77
C VAL A 124 19.80 -1.62 7.18
N GLY A 125 19.67 -0.30 7.35
CA GLY A 125 19.38 0.33 8.64
C GLY A 125 18.06 -0.17 9.25
N ILE A 126 17.02 -0.32 8.43
CA ILE A 126 15.75 -0.89 8.89
C ILE A 126 15.90 -2.38 9.24
N VAL A 127 16.58 -3.18 8.43
CA VAL A 127 16.79 -4.63 8.69
C VAL A 127 17.60 -4.85 9.98
N LEU A 128 18.63 -4.03 10.22
CA LEU A 128 19.45 -4.07 11.44
C LEU A 128 18.64 -3.63 12.67
N LEU A 129 17.79 -2.61 12.54
CA LEU A 129 16.89 -2.14 13.60
C LEU A 129 15.80 -3.17 13.92
N LEU A 130 15.29 -3.88 12.91
CA LEU A 130 14.16 -4.80 13.08
C LEU A 130 14.54 -6.12 13.75
N ARG A 131 15.81 -6.57 13.65
CA ARG A 131 16.23 -7.96 13.95
C ARG A 131 15.09 -8.95 13.65
N PRO A 132 14.65 -9.05 12.37
CA PRO A 132 13.42 -9.73 12.03
C PRO A 132 13.44 -11.14 12.62
N GLN A 133 12.63 -11.36 13.66
CA GLN A 133 12.41 -12.68 14.23
C GLN A 133 11.51 -13.40 13.22
N VAL A 134 12.12 -14.04 12.22
CA VAL A 134 11.39 -14.85 11.23
C VAL A 134 11.02 -16.17 11.88
N GLN A 135 10.12 -16.10 12.87
CA GLN A 135 9.53 -17.28 13.49
C GLN A 135 8.21 -17.54 12.80
N PHE A 136 8.21 -18.50 11.87
CA PHE A 136 7.00 -18.93 11.18
C PHE A 136 6.03 -19.56 12.16
N HIS A 137 5.00 -18.82 12.56
CA HIS A 137 3.94 -19.34 13.40
C HIS A 137 2.97 -20.14 12.54
N ARG A 138 2.64 -21.37 12.96
CA ARG A 138 1.57 -22.14 12.31
C ARG A 138 0.24 -21.50 12.70
N PRO A 139 -0.50 -20.89 11.76
CA PRO A 139 -1.78 -20.24 12.08
C PRO A 139 -2.78 -21.29 12.57
N LEU A 140 -3.42 -21.00 13.71
CA LEU A 140 -4.49 -21.81 14.26
C LEU A 140 -5.77 -21.64 13.41
N ALA A 141 -6.75 -22.51 13.59
CA ALA A 141 -8.00 -22.49 12.80
C ALA A 141 -8.73 -21.13 12.84
N GLY A 142 -8.63 -20.39 13.96
CA GLY A 142 -9.20 -19.05 14.09
C GLY A 142 -8.43 -17.94 13.37
N ASP A 143 -7.12 -18.09 13.19
CA ASP A 143 -6.27 -17.07 12.55
C ASP A 143 -6.51 -17.02 11.05
N TRP A 144 -6.89 -18.14 10.44
CA TRP A 144 -7.21 -18.22 9.01
C TRP A 144 -8.35 -17.29 8.61
N LEU A 145 -9.32 -17.05 9.49
CA LEU A 145 -10.41 -16.10 9.22
C LEU A 145 -9.87 -14.67 9.09
N TRP A 146 -8.98 -14.27 9.98
CA TRP A 146 -8.35 -12.95 9.95
C TRP A 146 -7.41 -12.80 8.74
N LEU A 147 -6.57 -13.80 8.48
CA LEU A 147 -5.66 -13.81 7.33
C LEU A 147 -6.41 -13.80 6.00
N ALA A 148 -7.48 -14.58 5.87
CA ALA A 148 -8.36 -14.56 4.71
C ALA A 148 -9.08 -13.21 4.58
N GLY A 149 -9.56 -12.63 5.69
CA GLY A 149 -10.16 -11.31 5.72
C GLY A 149 -9.22 -10.23 5.19
N ILE A 150 -7.95 -10.23 5.60
CA ILE A 150 -6.91 -9.33 5.07
C ILE A 150 -6.73 -9.55 3.56
N GLY A 151 -6.60 -10.80 3.12
CA GLY A 151 -6.39 -11.13 1.71
C GLY A 151 -7.56 -10.72 0.81
N VAL A 152 -8.79 -11.01 1.23
CA VAL A 152 -10.03 -10.70 0.49
C VAL A 152 -10.23 -9.19 0.41
N THR A 153 -10.19 -8.49 1.55
CA THR A 153 -10.38 -7.03 1.57
C THR A 153 -9.30 -6.31 0.79
N ALA A 154 -8.03 -6.72 0.90
CA ALA A 154 -6.94 -6.18 0.11
C ALA A 154 -7.16 -6.36 -1.39
N THR A 155 -7.59 -7.56 -1.82
CA THR A 155 -7.78 -7.88 -3.24
C THR A 155 -8.95 -7.10 -3.80
N LEU A 156 -10.08 -7.04 -3.08
CA LEU A 156 -11.25 -6.25 -3.47
C LEU A 156 -10.92 -4.76 -3.52
N ALA A 157 -10.18 -4.24 -2.54
CA ALA A 157 -9.73 -2.85 -2.52
C ALA A 157 -8.86 -2.53 -3.75
N GLN A 158 -7.90 -3.41 -4.08
CA GLN A 158 -7.02 -3.24 -5.23
C GLN A 158 -7.79 -3.27 -6.56
N LEU A 159 -8.76 -4.17 -6.70
CA LEU A 159 -9.61 -4.25 -7.90
C LEU A 159 -10.53 -3.02 -8.02
N ALA A 160 -11.13 -2.58 -6.92
CA ALA A 160 -11.97 -1.39 -6.88
C ALA A 160 -11.16 -0.12 -7.20
N LEU A 161 -9.92 -0.02 -6.70
CA LEU A 161 -8.99 1.05 -7.01
C LEU A 161 -8.64 1.06 -8.51
N THR A 162 -8.30 -0.11 -9.05
CA THR A 162 -7.96 -0.26 -10.47
C THR A 162 -9.13 0.14 -11.37
N ARG A 163 -10.35 -0.31 -11.06
CA ARG A 163 -11.57 0.08 -11.78
C ARG A 163 -11.88 1.58 -11.65
N ALA A 164 -11.60 2.18 -10.49
CA ALA A 164 -11.80 3.61 -10.27
C ALA A 164 -10.87 4.45 -11.15
N TYR A 165 -9.58 4.09 -11.24
CA TYR A 165 -8.64 4.77 -12.14
C TYR A 165 -8.94 4.56 -13.61
N HIS A 166 -9.50 3.41 -14.00
CA HIS A 166 -9.82 3.13 -15.40
C HIS A 166 -11.10 3.86 -15.89
N ARG A 167 -12.08 4.10 -15.01
CA ARG A 167 -13.37 4.74 -15.39
C ARG A 167 -13.48 6.21 -14.98
N GLY A 168 -12.69 6.65 -14.02
CA GLY A 168 -12.75 8.01 -13.46
C GLY A 168 -11.60 8.89 -13.92
N ARG A 169 -11.80 10.21 -13.87
CA ARG A 169 -10.72 11.18 -14.04
C ARG A 169 -9.65 10.93 -12.96
N THR A 170 -8.42 10.64 -13.37
CA THR A 170 -7.28 10.29 -12.48
C THR A 170 -7.16 11.25 -11.30
N LEU A 171 -7.37 12.56 -11.53
CA LEU A 171 -7.33 13.60 -10.51
C LEU A 171 -8.45 13.46 -9.46
N MET A 172 -9.68 13.18 -9.89
CA MET A 172 -10.82 13.00 -8.98
C MET A 172 -10.65 11.72 -8.13
N VAL A 173 -10.14 10.65 -8.75
CA VAL A 173 -9.84 9.40 -8.07
C VAL A 173 -8.72 9.60 -7.04
N GLY A 174 -7.68 10.36 -7.37
CA GLY A 174 -6.60 10.74 -6.45
C GLY A 174 -7.11 11.52 -5.23
N SER A 175 -7.94 12.55 -5.43
CA SER A 175 -8.54 13.31 -4.31
C SER A 175 -9.44 12.44 -3.43
N LEU A 176 -10.23 11.55 -4.04
CA LEU A 176 -11.06 10.62 -3.28
C LEU A 176 -10.24 9.56 -2.54
N ALA A 177 -8.97 9.35 -2.87
CA ALA A 177 -8.09 8.45 -2.12
C ALA A 177 -7.92 8.93 -0.67
N TYR A 178 -7.84 10.24 -0.44
CA TYR A 178 -7.67 10.82 0.91
C TYR A 178 -8.83 10.50 1.85
N THR A 179 -10.01 10.12 1.34
CA THR A 179 -11.12 9.64 2.18
C THR A 179 -10.75 8.39 2.98
N THR A 180 -9.74 7.61 2.54
CA THR A 180 -9.19 6.47 3.29
C THR A 180 -8.64 6.89 4.65
N VAL A 181 -8.08 8.11 4.77
CA VAL A 181 -7.62 8.66 6.05
C VAL A 181 -8.80 8.82 7.00
N GLY A 182 -9.91 9.39 6.51
CA GLY A 182 -11.13 9.55 7.29
C GLY A 182 -11.72 8.22 7.76
N PHE A 183 -11.82 7.24 6.86
CA PHE A 183 -12.27 5.89 7.24
C PHE A 183 -11.31 5.21 8.22
N SER A 184 -10.00 5.41 8.08
CA SER A 184 -8.99 4.84 8.97
C SER A 184 -9.03 5.48 10.36
N ALA A 185 -9.27 6.79 10.46
CA ALA A 185 -9.51 7.48 11.73
C ALA A 185 -10.80 7.01 12.39
N LEU A 186 -11.88 6.90 11.62
CA LEU A 186 -13.16 6.41 12.11
C LEU A 186 -13.02 4.99 12.67
N TYR A 187 -12.41 4.07 11.94
CA TYR A 187 -12.19 2.71 12.41
C TYR A 187 -11.18 2.62 13.56
N GLY A 188 -10.13 3.45 13.55
CA GLY A 188 -9.16 3.53 14.65
C GLY A 188 -9.82 3.93 15.97
N VAL A 189 -10.66 4.96 15.94
CA VAL A 189 -11.41 5.42 17.13
C VAL A 189 -12.46 4.39 17.55
N LEU A 190 -13.27 3.88 16.62
CA LEU A 190 -14.40 3.00 16.94
C LEU A 190 -13.98 1.60 17.42
N LEU A 191 -12.92 1.02 16.84
CA LEU A 191 -12.55 -0.38 17.09
C LEU A 191 -11.38 -0.54 18.06
N PHE A 192 -10.52 0.48 18.19
CA PHE A 192 -9.31 0.41 19.01
C PHE A 192 -9.25 1.46 20.12
N ASP A 193 -10.32 2.25 20.31
CA ASP A 193 -10.39 3.39 21.25
C ASP A 193 -9.18 4.36 21.10
N GLU A 194 -8.69 4.52 19.86
CA GLU A 194 -7.52 5.36 19.59
C GLU A 194 -7.82 6.82 19.87
N ARG A 195 -7.26 7.36 20.96
CA ARG A 195 -7.32 8.79 21.27
C ARG A 195 -6.34 9.56 20.40
N LEU A 196 -6.81 10.02 19.24
CA LEU A 196 -6.03 10.88 18.35
C LEU A 196 -5.94 12.30 18.93
N PRO A 197 -4.75 12.81 19.27
CA PRO A 197 -4.59 14.16 19.81
C PRO A 197 -4.91 15.21 18.73
N LEU A 198 -5.35 16.41 19.12
CA LEU A 198 -5.72 17.49 18.18
C LEU A 198 -4.69 17.75 17.07
N PRO A 199 -3.37 17.75 17.32
CA PRO A 199 -2.36 17.91 16.27
C PRO A 199 -2.43 16.83 15.18
N ALA A 200 -2.83 15.60 15.53
CA ALA A 200 -3.00 14.52 14.55
C ALA A 200 -4.18 14.81 13.62
N TRP A 201 -5.30 15.31 14.13
CA TRP A 201 -6.44 15.74 13.31
C TRP A 201 -6.07 16.87 12.34
N ILE A 202 -5.33 17.86 12.83
CA ILE A 202 -4.84 18.97 12.01
C ILE A 202 -3.88 18.45 10.92
N GLY A 203 -2.93 17.58 11.28
CA GLY A 203 -2.00 16.97 10.32
C GLY A 203 -2.71 16.17 9.23
N MET A 204 -3.74 15.40 9.58
CA MET A 204 -4.59 14.67 8.62
C MET A 204 -5.30 15.62 7.65
N ALA A 205 -5.89 16.71 8.17
CA ALA A 205 -6.58 17.71 7.35
C ALA A 205 -5.60 18.41 6.38
N VAL A 206 -4.40 18.76 6.86
CA VAL A 206 -3.36 19.41 6.04
C VAL A 206 -2.85 18.47 4.95
N VAL A 207 -2.55 17.21 5.25
CA VAL A 207 -2.08 16.23 4.25
C VAL A 207 -3.16 15.97 3.20
N ALA A 208 -4.43 15.87 3.60
CA ALA A 208 -5.54 15.74 2.67
C ALA A 208 -5.67 16.98 1.76
N ALA A 209 -5.58 18.18 2.32
CA ALA A 209 -5.65 19.43 1.56
C ALA A 209 -4.46 19.59 0.59
N ALA A 210 -3.24 19.33 1.05
CA ALA A 210 -2.02 19.37 0.23
C ALA A 210 -2.06 18.35 -0.91
N GLY A 211 -2.62 17.18 -0.64
CA GLY A 211 -2.85 16.15 -1.63
C GLY A 211 -3.81 16.55 -2.74
N VAL A 212 -4.98 17.08 -2.37
CA VAL A 212 -5.96 17.63 -3.31
C VAL A 212 -5.35 18.79 -4.11
N TRP A 213 -4.54 19.64 -3.47
CA TRP A 213 -3.83 20.73 -4.14
C TRP A 213 -2.80 20.24 -5.15
N ALA A 214 -1.91 19.32 -4.75
CA ALA A 214 -0.87 18.78 -5.63
C ALA A 214 -1.47 18.12 -6.87
N VAL A 215 -2.60 17.42 -6.69
CA VAL A 215 -3.37 16.83 -7.79
C VAL A 215 -3.92 17.93 -8.71
N ARG A 216 -4.52 19.00 -8.17
CA ARG A 216 -5.01 20.15 -8.98
C ARG A 216 -3.89 20.89 -9.71
N ALA A 217 -2.70 20.96 -9.11
CA ALA A 217 -1.53 21.64 -9.66
C ALA A 217 -0.77 20.81 -10.71
N SER A 218 -1.00 19.49 -10.76
CA SER A 218 -0.39 18.61 -11.75
C SER A 218 -1.05 18.84 -13.12
N THR A 219 -0.36 19.55 -14.02
CA THR A 219 -0.81 19.71 -15.40
C THR A 219 -0.85 18.35 -16.12
N PRO A 220 -1.85 18.08 -16.99
CA PRO A 220 -1.85 16.85 -17.78
C PRO A 220 -0.61 16.84 -18.69
N ALA A 221 0.08 15.70 -18.76
CA ALA A 221 1.12 15.51 -19.76
C ALA A 221 0.51 15.64 -21.17
N PRO A 222 1.19 16.30 -22.13
CA PRO A 222 0.70 16.38 -23.49
C PRO A 222 0.56 14.95 -24.07
N PRO A 223 -0.47 14.69 -24.90
CA PRO A 223 -0.65 13.39 -25.53
C PRO A 223 0.57 13.06 -26.40
N ASP A 224 1.00 11.80 -26.38
CA ASP A 224 2.08 11.31 -27.24
C ASP A 224 1.74 11.63 -28.71
N PRO A 225 2.69 12.20 -29.47
CA PRO A 225 2.51 12.37 -30.90
C PRO A 225 2.49 10.99 -31.56
N LEU A 226 1.33 10.63 -32.13
CA LEU A 226 1.17 9.47 -33.01
C LEU A 226 1.93 9.69 -34.33
#